data_AF-A0A0N8HZK7-F1
#
_entry.id   AF-A0A0N8HZK7-F1
#
_cell.length_a   1.000
_cell.length_b   1.000
_cell.length_c   1.000
_cell.angle_alpha   90.00
_cell.angle_beta   90.00
_cell.angle_gamma   90.00
#
_symmetry.space_group_name_H-M   'P 1'
#
loop_
_entity.id
_entity.type
_entity.pdbx_description
1 polymer ?
#
loop_
_entity_poly.entity_id
_entity_poly.type
_entity_poly.pdbx_seq_one_letter_code
_entity_poly.pdbx_strand_id
1 'polypeptide(L)'
;MDPRTHLPGRSCRGGAAPSDASCWRARVLAIVLTLLLVSSGVGAAAEFPAFQTGDVETDRVVLEAAVDENGDARWSIEYRVALDDQNTTEAFESLQQDIEQNTSDYRGQFASRMESTVAAAENATGREMAVENVTVEARTSPLSGEYGIIRYSFDWVGFAAVSEGQIAAGDALAGLFLDADTELTISWPDGYVVNVVDPEPDREGENSVTWTGPASSTLASHRSCSVRKAGPRRWARSSASCCSPAPASSGTTAASRRRGLARRRRAVPRSVPSQPR
;
A
#
# COMPACT_ATOMS: atom_id res chain seq x y z
N MET A 1 96.57 52.34 16.74
CA MET A 1 95.56 53.42 16.81
C MET A 1 94.20 52.84 16.45
N ASP A 2 93.27 52.79 17.41
CA ASP A 2 91.79 52.73 17.21
C ASP A 2 91.32 54.13 16.74
N PRO A 3 90.19 54.34 16.00
CA PRO A 3 88.83 53.97 16.45
C PRO A 3 87.81 53.53 15.36
N ARG A 4 86.74 52.83 15.80
CA ARG A 4 85.26 52.99 15.56
C ARG A 4 84.78 53.36 14.13
N THR A 5 83.70 52.81 13.53
CA THR A 5 82.31 52.66 14.02
C THR A 5 81.44 51.94 12.96
N HIS A 6 80.54 51.05 13.40
CA HIS A 6 79.11 50.80 13.05
C HIS A 6 78.54 51.39 11.72
N LEU A 7 77.62 50.80 10.94
CA LEU A 7 76.67 49.66 10.91
C LEU A 7 76.08 49.64 9.46
N PRO A 8 75.18 48.73 9.03
CA PRO A 8 74.79 47.43 9.58
C PRO A 8 75.01 46.29 8.55
N GLY A 9 75.32 45.09 9.03
CA GLY A 9 74.29 44.04 9.04
C GLY A 9 74.22 43.34 7.67
N ARG A 10 75.26 42.63 7.23
CA ARG A 10 75.65 41.28 7.73
C ARG A 10 74.40 40.42 7.91
N SER A 11 74.31 39.21 7.40
CA SER A 11 75.22 38.33 6.67
C SER A 11 74.38 37.06 6.52
N CYS A 12 74.45 36.36 5.40
CA CYS A 12 75.29 35.16 5.29
C CYS A 12 75.12 34.22 6.51
N ARG A 13 74.94 32.92 6.34
CA ARG A 13 75.61 32.10 5.34
C ARG A 13 75.17 30.67 5.58
N GLY A 14 75.18 29.89 4.50
CA GLY A 14 75.39 28.45 4.56
C GLY A 14 74.07 27.69 4.68
N GLY A 15 73.75 26.75 3.79
CA GLY A 15 74.59 26.13 2.77
C GLY A 15 74.16 24.68 2.63
N ALA A 16 74.04 24.27 1.38
CA ALA A 16 73.87 22.90 0.88
C ALA A 16 72.50 22.23 1.09
N ALA A 17 71.79 22.11 -0.04
CA ALA A 17 70.68 21.21 -0.33
C ALA A 17 71.15 19.73 -0.29
N PRO A 18 70.28 18.70 -0.26
CA PRO A 18 69.21 18.49 -1.25
C PRO A 18 67.90 17.87 -0.70
N SER A 19 66.97 17.63 -1.63
CA SER A 19 65.75 16.82 -1.55
C SER A 19 64.57 17.38 -0.72
N ASP A 20 63.73 18.10 -1.45
CA ASP A 20 62.31 17.85 -1.64
C ASP A 20 61.34 17.78 -0.46
N ALA A 21 60.32 18.64 -0.60
CA ALA A 21 58.97 18.54 -0.07
C ALA A 21 58.77 18.88 1.41
N SER A 22 59.05 20.15 1.70
CA SER A 22 58.01 21.14 2.02
C SER A 22 56.88 20.75 2.98
N CYS A 23 57.09 21.21 4.22
CA CYS A 23 56.15 22.02 5.01
C CYS A 23 54.87 21.37 5.54
N TRP A 24 55.11 20.66 6.63
CA TRP A 24 54.23 20.52 7.78
C TRP A 24 53.68 21.88 8.30
N ARG A 25 52.36 22.04 8.18
CA ARG A 25 51.37 22.62 9.13
C ARG A 25 51.76 23.84 10.00
N ALA A 26 51.01 24.94 9.85
CA ALA A 26 49.94 25.35 10.81
C ALA A 26 49.42 26.79 10.52
N ARG A 27 48.15 26.90 10.10
CA ARG A 27 46.98 27.51 10.80
C ARG A 27 46.92 29.05 10.88
N VAL A 28 45.93 29.63 10.20
CA VAL A 28 45.11 30.77 10.69
C VAL A 28 43.65 30.55 10.28
N LEU A 29 42.74 30.66 11.26
CA LEU A 29 41.28 30.54 11.18
C LEU A 29 40.61 31.77 10.52
N ALA A 30 39.55 31.56 9.74
CA ALA A 30 38.52 32.57 9.45
C ALA A 30 37.15 31.93 9.13
N ILE A 31 36.35 31.76 10.18
CA ILE A 31 34.91 32.04 10.36
C ILE A 31 33.88 31.54 9.31
N VAL A 32 33.05 30.63 9.84
CA VAL A 32 31.70 30.16 9.47
C VAL A 32 30.69 31.31 9.22
N LEU A 33 29.77 31.13 8.26
CA LEU A 33 28.29 31.35 8.33
C LEU A 33 27.69 31.94 7.03
N THR A 34 27.01 31.10 6.22
CA THR A 34 25.77 31.38 5.45
C THR A 34 25.33 30.04 4.82
N LEU A 35 24.44 29.26 5.46
CA LEU A 35 22.99 29.26 5.27
C LEU A 35 22.54 29.09 3.81
N LEU A 36 22.23 27.85 3.45
CA LEU A 36 20.96 27.47 2.84
C LEU A 36 20.76 25.96 3.07
N LEU A 37 20.25 25.64 4.27
CA LEU A 37 19.37 24.48 4.40
C LEU A 37 18.19 24.76 3.48
N VAL A 38 18.26 24.25 2.25
CA VAL A 38 17.06 23.73 1.64
C VAL A 38 17.00 22.30 2.14
N SER A 39 16.44 22.12 3.33
CA SER A 39 15.74 20.88 3.63
C SER A 39 14.57 20.84 2.66
N SER A 40 14.86 20.46 1.42
CA SER A 40 13.86 19.84 0.58
C SER A 40 13.39 18.69 1.43
N GLY A 41 12.17 18.79 1.97
CA GLY A 41 11.44 17.62 2.38
C GLY A 41 11.38 16.76 1.13
N VAL A 42 12.39 15.92 0.94
CA VAL A 42 12.27 14.73 0.14
C VAL A 42 11.13 14.02 0.85
N GLY A 43 9.96 14.01 0.22
CA GLY A 43 8.79 13.35 0.78
C GLY A 43 9.25 12.00 1.27
N ALA A 44 9.23 11.80 2.58
CA ALA A 44 9.56 10.51 3.15
C ALA A 44 8.49 9.59 2.61
N ALA A 45 8.88 8.75 1.65
CA ALA A 45 8.03 7.73 1.12
C ALA A 45 7.59 6.83 2.27
N ALA A 46 6.32 6.45 2.30
CA ALA A 46 5.88 5.38 3.18
C ALA A 46 6.59 4.09 2.74
N GLU A 47 7.63 3.68 3.47
CA GLU A 47 8.33 2.42 3.25
C GLU A 47 7.86 1.41 4.29
N PHE A 48 7.39 0.26 3.84
CA PHE A 48 7.18 -0.88 4.74
C PHE A 48 8.52 -1.57 4.98
N PRO A 49 8.82 -1.96 6.21
CA PRO A 49 10.10 -2.59 6.51
C PRO A 49 10.22 -3.90 5.74
N ALA A 50 11.31 -4.09 5.00
CA ALA A 50 11.66 -5.40 4.48
C ALA A 50 11.91 -6.36 5.66
N PHE A 51 11.38 -7.58 5.56
CA PHE A 51 11.73 -8.63 6.50
C PHE A 51 13.02 -9.29 6.01
N GLN A 52 14.09 -9.13 6.78
CA GLN A 52 15.37 -9.75 6.46
C GLN A 52 15.91 -10.43 7.71
N THR A 53 15.81 -11.75 7.73
CA THR A 53 16.47 -12.59 8.72
C THR A 53 17.46 -13.47 7.98
N GLY A 54 18.64 -12.93 7.68
CA GLY A 54 19.88 -13.61 7.23
C GLY A 54 19.74 -14.72 6.18
N ASP A 55 19.20 -15.85 6.61
CA ASP A 55 19.11 -17.11 5.87
C ASP A 55 17.74 -17.36 5.21
N VAL A 56 16.74 -16.49 5.45
CA VAL A 56 15.39 -16.63 4.88
C VAL A 56 15.06 -15.44 3.99
N GLU A 57 15.06 -15.67 2.68
CA GLU A 57 14.61 -14.71 1.66
C GLU A 57 13.08 -14.80 1.51
N THR A 58 12.43 -13.66 1.24
CA THR A 58 10.97 -13.61 1.06
C THR A 58 10.65 -13.59 -0.43
N ASP A 59 9.85 -14.55 -0.89
CA ASP A 59 9.41 -14.67 -2.29
C ASP A 59 8.20 -13.80 -2.62
N ARG A 60 7.36 -13.49 -1.63
CA ARG A 60 6.17 -12.65 -1.84
C ARG A 60 5.80 -11.87 -0.59
N VAL A 61 5.46 -10.61 -0.78
CA VAL A 61 4.93 -9.73 0.27
C VAL A 61 3.47 -9.41 -0.02
N VAL A 62 2.58 -9.67 0.93
CA VAL A 62 1.16 -9.32 0.84
C VAL A 62 0.84 -8.29 1.90
N LEU A 63 0.49 -7.09 1.45
CA LEU A 63 0.06 -5.96 2.28
C LEU A 63 -1.46 -5.85 2.20
N GLU A 64 -2.13 -5.91 3.34
CA GLU A 64 -3.59 -5.74 3.43
C GLU A 64 -3.92 -4.64 4.42
N ALA A 65 -4.74 -3.68 3.98
CA ALA A 65 -5.24 -2.59 4.79
C ALA A 65 -6.77 -2.64 4.82
N ALA A 66 -7.35 -3.05 5.94
CA ALA A 66 -8.80 -3.04 6.16
C ALA A 66 -9.19 -1.74 6.87
N VAL A 67 -9.75 -0.80 6.11
CA VAL A 67 -10.12 0.53 6.61
C VAL A 67 -11.48 0.51 7.29
N ASP A 68 -11.57 1.13 8.46
CA ASP A 68 -12.80 1.28 9.25
C ASP A 68 -13.51 2.61 8.95
N GLU A 69 -14.79 2.72 9.36
CA GLU A 69 -15.60 3.93 9.10
C GLU A 69 -15.02 5.22 9.71
N ASN A 70 -14.23 5.08 10.78
CA ASN A 70 -13.59 6.20 11.47
C ASN A 70 -12.25 6.63 10.84
N GLY A 71 -11.77 5.89 9.84
CA GLY A 71 -10.51 6.17 9.15
C GLY A 71 -9.30 5.43 9.71
N ASP A 72 -9.47 4.66 10.79
CA ASP A 72 -8.42 3.74 11.24
C ASP A 72 -8.32 2.57 10.26
N ALA A 73 -7.21 1.85 10.27
CA ALA A 73 -7.07 0.65 9.48
C ALA A 73 -6.36 -0.47 10.23
N ARG A 74 -6.91 -1.68 10.12
CA ARG A 74 -6.19 -2.89 10.51
C ARG A 74 -5.29 -3.32 9.36
N TRP A 75 -3.99 -3.32 9.63
CA TRP A 75 -2.97 -3.73 8.70
C TRP A 75 -2.52 -5.17 8.95
N SER A 76 -2.29 -5.90 7.86
CA SER A 76 -1.63 -7.20 7.85
C SER A 76 -0.53 -7.20 6.79
N ILE A 77 0.65 -7.68 7.17
CA ILE A 77 1.80 -7.84 6.28
C ILE A 77 2.24 -9.28 6.37
N GLU A 78 2.06 -10.03 5.29
CA GLU A 78 2.53 -11.40 5.18
C GLU A 78 3.79 -11.45 4.32
N TYR A 79 4.88 -11.91 4.92
CA TYR A 79 6.09 -12.33 4.21
C TYR A 79 5.97 -13.83 3.95
N ARG A 80 5.94 -14.21 2.67
CA ARG A 80 5.80 -15.59 2.23
C ARG A 80 7.11 -16.09 1.65
N VAL A 81 7.54 -17.25 2.13
CA VAL A 81 8.78 -17.93 1.75
C VAL A 81 8.38 -19.23 1.09
N ALA A 82 8.82 -19.48 -0.13
CA ALA A 82 8.64 -20.75 -0.82
C ALA A 82 9.49 -21.82 -0.12
N LEU A 83 8.87 -22.94 0.24
CA LEU A 83 9.53 -24.07 0.89
C LEU A 83 9.78 -25.16 -0.16
N ASP A 84 10.54 -24.80 -1.20
CA ASP A 84 10.82 -25.65 -2.37
C ASP A 84 12.03 -26.57 -2.18
N ASP A 85 12.88 -26.29 -1.19
CA ASP A 85 14.00 -27.14 -0.80
C ASP A 85 14.12 -27.35 0.72
N GLN A 86 14.87 -28.39 1.10
CA GLN A 86 15.02 -28.81 2.48
C GLN A 86 15.77 -27.78 3.34
N ASN A 87 16.77 -27.09 2.78
CA ASN A 87 17.56 -26.10 3.51
C ASN A 87 16.70 -24.87 3.84
N THR A 88 15.92 -24.39 2.86
CA THR A 88 14.97 -23.28 3.06
C THR A 88 13.87 -23.66 4.06
N THR A 89 13.38 -24.90 4.00
CA THR A 89 12.40 -25.43 4.97
C THR A 89 12.96 -25.45 6.39
N GLU A 90 14.15 -26.01 6.60
CA GLU A 90 14.79 -26.09 7.92
C GLU A 90 15.13 -24.70 8.48
N ALA A 91 15.56 -23.77 7.62
CA ALA A 91 15.81 -22.38 7.99
C ALA A 91 14.53 -21.68 8.43
N PHE A 92 13.43 -21.84 7.68
CA PHE A 92 12.14 -21.28 8.04
C PHE A 92 11.59 -21.87 9.35
N GLU A 93 11.65 -23.19 9.54
CA GLU A 93 11.20 -23.83 10.79
C GLU A 93 12.00 -23.34 12.01
N SER A 94 13.32 -23.13 11.83
CA SER A 94 14.17 -22.55 12.87
C SER A 94 13.76 -21.11 13.21
N LEU A 95 13.49 -20.30 12.19
CA LEU A 95 13.00 -18.93 12.35
C LEU A 95 11.61 -18.89 13.00
N GLN A 96 10.70 -19.79 12.62
CA GLN A 96 9.38 -19.91 13.22
C GLN A 96 9.51 -20.16 14.74
N GLN A 97 10.35 -21.13 15.13
CA GLN A 97 10.60 -21.43 16.54
C GLN A 97 11.23 -20.24 17.28
N ASP A 98 12.11 -19.48 16.62
CA ASP A 98 12.74 -18.30 17.22
C ASP A 98 11.71 -17.17 17.44
N ILE A 99 10.83 -16.92 16.46
CA ILE A 99 9.73 -15.96 16.60
C ILE A 99 8.78 -16.37 17.72
N GLU A 100 8.45 -17.65 17.84
CA GLU A 100 7.58 -18.18 18.91
C GLU A 100 8.22 -18.02 20.30
N GLN A 101 9.54 -18.19 20.41
CA GLN A 101 10.27 -18.04 21.68
C GLN A 101 10.55 -16.58 22.04
N ASN A 102 10.78 -15.72 21.05
CA ASN A 102 11.22 -14.33 21.21
C ASN A 102 10.19 -13.32 20.67
N THR A 103 8.90 -13.65 20.73
CA THR A 103 7.81 -12.88 20.10
C THR A 103 7.81 -11.40 20.49
N SER A 104 8.13 -11.07 21.75
CA SER A 104 8.16 -9.68 22.22
C SER A 104 9.18 -8.82 21.47
N ASP A 105 10.31 -9.40 21.12
CA ASP A 105 11.45 -8.69 20.56
C ASP A 105 11.20 -8.42 19.07
N TYR A 106 10.72 -9.43 18.34
CA TYR A 106 10.26 -9.28 16.95
C TYR A 106 9.15 -8.24 16.83
N ARG A 107 8.14 -8.32 17.70
CA ARG A 107 7.06 -7.32 17.78
C ARG A 107 7.60 -5.92 18.04
N GLY A 108 8.48 -5.76 19.04
CA GLY A 108 9.01 -4.44 19.42
C GLY A 108 9.86 -3.79 18.33
N GLN A 109 10.70 -4.59 17.66
CA GLN A 109 11.49 -4.12 16.52
C GLN A 109 10.62 -3.69 15.35
N PHE A 110 9.59 -4.48 15.03
CA PHE A 110 8.65 -4.14 13.98
C PHE A 110 7.84 -2.87 14.31
N ALA A 111 7.33 -2.76 15.55
CA ALA A 111 6.61 -1.60 16.04
C ALA A 111 7.42 -0.31 15.86
N SER A 112 8.69 -0.31 16.31
CA SER A 112 9.56 0.87 16.20
C SER A 112 9.81 1.33 14.75
N ARG A 113 9.88 0.38 13.81
CA ARG A 113 10.00 0.69 12.38
C ARG A 113 8.70 1.30 11.86
N MET A 114 7.56 0.70 12.19
CA MET A 114 6.26 1.22 11.77
C MET A 114 5.95 2.58 12.37
N GLU A 115 6.30 2.84 13.64
CA GLU A 115 6.17 4.16 14.27
C GLU A 115 6.90 5.24 13.47
N SER A 116 8.07 4.91 12.89
CA SER A 116 8.82 5.84 12.03
C SER A 116 8.07 6.10 10.71
N THR A 117 7.52 5.08 10.08
CA THR A 117 6.69 5.20 8.86
C THR A 117 5.42 6.02 9.12
N VAL A 118 4.74 5.76 10.23
CA VAL A 118 3.53 6.49 10.64
C VAL A 118 3.86 7.95 10.96
N ALA A 119 4.96 8.23 11.66
CA ALA A 119 5.38 9.59 11.93
C ALA A 119 5.70 10.38 10.65
N ALA A 120 6.26 9.74 9.63
CA ALA A 120 6.46 10.37 8.33
C ALA A 120 5.12 10.73 7.65
N ALA A 121 4.15 9.82 7.67
CA ALA A 121 2.82 10.04 7.13
C ALA A 121 2.02 11.11 7.90
N GLU A 122 2.10 11.11 9.24
CA GLU A 122 1.52 12.15 10.11
C GLU A 122 2.05 13.53 9.72
N ASN A 123 3.38 13.68 9.59
CA ASN A 123 4.00 14.94 9.20
C ASN A 123 3.61 15.39 7.77
N ALA A 124 3.45 14.44 6.84
CA ALA A 124 3.09 14.74 5.46
C ALA A 124 1.61 15.13 5.29
N THR A 125 0.72 14.52 6.08
CA THR A 125 -0.74 14.72 5.97
C THR A 125 -1.27 15.75 6.96
N GLY A 126 -0.55 16.02 8.05
CA GLY A 126 -0.98 16.87 9.16
C GLY A 126 -2.07 16.24 10.03
N ARG A 127 -2.26 14.92 9.97
CA ARG A 127 -3.20 14.16 10.82
C ARG A 127 -2.46 13.46 11.94
N GLU A 128 -3.02 13.47 13.15
CA GLU A 128 -2.54 12.62 14.25
C GLU A 128 -2.70 11.14 13.84
N MET A 129 -1.62 10.38 14.01
CA MET A 129 -1.61 8.94 13.72
C MET A 129 -0.87 8.17 14.81
N ALA A 130 -1.21 6.89 14.96
CA ALA A 130 -0.54 6.00 15.91
C ALA A 130 -0.49 4.57 15.39
N VAL A 131 0.48 3.81 15.91
CA VAL A 131 0.59 2.35 15.71
C VAL A 131 0.17 1.68 17.01
N GLU A 132 -0.82 0.81 16.95
CA GLU A 132 -1.34 0.07 18.10
C GLU A 132 -1.41 -1.43 17.82
N ASN A 133 -1.54 -2.22 18.89
CA ASN A 133 -1.86 -3.65 18.83
C ASN A 133 -0.99 -4.49 17.90
N VAL A 134 0.31 -4.20 17.86
CA VAL A 134 1.26 -4.95 17.01
C VAL A 134 1.33 -6.41 17.46
N THR A 135 1.20 -7.33 16.53
CA THR A 135 1.38 -8.77 16.72
C THR A 135 2.28 -9.35 15.63
N VAL A 136 2.88 -10.50 15.93
CA VAL A 136 3.66 -11.30 14.97
C VAL A 136 3.33 -12.77 15.18
N GLU A 137 3.20 -13.50 14.09
CA GLU A 137 3.09 -14.95 14.08
C GLU A 137 3.84 -15.53 12.87
N ALA A 138 4.33 -16.76 13.01
CA ALA A 138 4.95 -17.51 11.94
C ALA A 138 4.26 -18.87 11.84
N ARG A 139 3.91 -19.28 10.62
CA ARG A 139 3.19 -20.54 10.35
C ARG A 139 3.48 -21.03 8.94
N THR A 140 3.31 -22.33 8.70
CA THR A 140 3.27 -22.86 7.35
C THR A 140 1.86 -22.74 6.76
N SER A 141 1.78 -22.67 5.42
CA SER A 141 0.52 -22.59 4.69
C SER A 141 -0.36 -23.81 5.00
N PRO A 142 -1.59 -23.65 5.54
CA PRO A 142 -2.37 -24.77 6.06
C PRO A 142 -2.80 -25.81 5.03
N LEU A 143 -2.86 -25.42 3.74
CA LEU A 143 -3.44 -26.26 2.69
C LEU A 143 -2.40 -27.00 1.85
N SER A 144 -1.24 -26.38 1.61
CA SER A 144 -0.18 -26.96 0.77
C SER A 144 1.12 -27.22 1.51
N GLY A 145 1.39 -26.53 2.63
CA GLY A 145 2.71 -26.50 3.25
C GLY A 145 3.81 -25.91 2.37
N GLU A 146 3.46 -25.41 1.18
CA GLU A 146 4.40 -24.91 0.16
C GLU A 146 5.02 -23.57 0.53
N TYR A 147 4.39 -22.84 1.45
CA TYR A 147 4.88 -21.55 1.91
C TYR A 147 5.01 -21.51 3.43
N GLY A 148 6.14 -20.98 3.89
CA GLY A 148 6.27 -20.38 5.20
C GLY A 148 5.67 -18.97 5.18
N ILE A 149 4.91 -18.59 6.20
CA ILE A 149 4.22 -17.32 6.30
C ILE A 149 4.58 -16.67 7.63
N ILE A 150 5.19 -15.50 7.58
CA ILE A 150 5.38 -14.62 8.75
C ILE A 150 4.42 -13.46 8.60
N ARG A 151 3.46 -13.35 9.52
CA ARG A 151 2.44 -12.31 9.51
C ARG A 151 2.66 -11.34 10.65
N TYR A 152 2.82 -10.07 10.31
CA TYR A 152 2.66 -8.97 11.24
C TYR A 152 1.27 -8.38 11.09
N SER A 153 0.66 -7.99 12.21
CA SER A 153 -0.59 -7.23 12.18
C SER A 153 -0.53 -6.09 13.19
N PHE A 154 -1.18 -4.98 12.88
CA PHE A 154 -1.24 -3.80 13.75
C PHE A 154 -2.43 -2.93 13.36
N ASP A 155 -2.86 -2.06 14.26
CA ASP A 155 -3.85 -1.04 13.95
C ASP A 155 -3.13 0.29 13.68
N TRP A 156 -3.41 0.91 12.54
CA TRP A 156 -2.94 2.23 12.16
C TRP A 156 -4.07 3.23 12.39
N VAL A 157 -3.96 3.99 13.48
CA VAL A 157 -4.93 5.03 13.85
C VAL A 157 -4.74 6.24 12.93
N GLY A 158 -5.84 6.81 12.42
CA GLY A 158 -5.81 7.99 11.55
C GLY A 158 -5.28 7.72 10.13
N PHE A 159 -5.26 6.45 9.70
CA PHE A 159 -4.72 6.03 8.42
C PHE A 159 -5.38 6.72 7.21
N ALA A 160 -6.70 6.77 7.16
CA ALA A 160 -7.49 7.35 6.08
C ALA A 160 -8.17 8.66 6.52
N ALA A 161 -8.25 9.63 5.60
CA ALA A 161 -9.05 10.84 5.84
C ALA A 161 -10.54 10.52 5.77
N VAL A 162 -11.30 10.98 6.77
CA VAL A 162 -12.76 10.88 6.78
C VAL A 162 -13.38 12.27 6.76
N SER A 163 -14.23 12.54 5.78
CA SER A 163 -14.96 13.80 5.66
C SER A 163 -16.29 13.60 4.95
N GLU A 164 -17.37 14.16 5.50
CA GLU A 164 -18.72 14.15 4.87
C GLU A 164 -19.22 12.74 4.44
N GLY A 165 -18.84 11.69 5.17
CA GLY A 165 -19.20 10.31 4.83
C GLY A 165 -18.40 9.70 3.66
N GLN A 166 -17.31 10.36 3.27
CA GLN A 166 -16.27 9.84 2.39
C GLN A 166 -15.05 9.40 3.23
N ILE A 167 -14.46 8.27 2.87
CA ILE A 167 -13.19 7.77 3.38
C ILE A 167 -12.20 7.84 2.23
N ALA A 168 -11.02 8.43 2.44
CA ALA A 168 -9.95 8.51 1.46
C ALA A 168 -8.66 7.93 2.04
N ALA A 169 -8.24 6.78 1.51
CA ALA A 169 -7.01 6.10 1.84
C ALA A 169 -5.99 6.31 0.70
N GLY A 170 -4.71 6.53 1.05
CA GLY A 170 -3.61 6.54 0.08
C GLY A 170 -2.63 7.70 0.22
N ASP A 171 -3.02 8.79 0.87
CA ASP A 171 -2.09 9.89 1.15
C ASP A 171 -1.04 9.51 2.22
N ALA A 172 -1.43 8.70 3.21
CA ALA A 172 -0.52 8.06 4.15
C ALA A 172 0.41 7.03 3.48
N LEU A 173 0.07 6.59 2.26
CA LEU A 173 0.87 5.67 1.43
C LEU A 173 1.65 6.41 0.34
N ALA A 174 1.70 7.74 0.39
CA ALA A 174 2.46 8.53 -0.58
C ALA A 174 3.92 8.05 -0.61
N GLY A 175 4.41 7.76 -1.81
CA GLY A 175 5.75 7.23 -2.03
C GLY A 175 5.93 5.73 -1.78
N LEU A 176 4.90 4.99 -1.37
CA LEU A 176 4.99 3.53 -1.22
C LEU A 176 5.36 2.85 -2.53
N PHE A 177 6.55 2.26 -2.54
CA PHE A 177 7.04 1.43 -3.62
C PHE A 177 6.56 -0.01 -3.42
N LEU A 178 6.01 -0.60 -4.49
CA LEU A 178 5.71 -2.02 -4.57
C LEU A 178 6.68 -2.60 -5.59
N ASP A 179 7.52 -3.55 -5.17
CA ASP A 179 8.35 -4.34 -6.07
C ASP A 179 7.52 -5.42 -6.79
N ALA A 180 8.18 -6.21 -7.64
CA ALA A 180 7.52 -7.25 -8.45
C ALA A 180 6.81 -8.33 -7.64
N ASP A 181 7.21 -8.49 -6.38
CA ASP A 181 6.79 -9.56 -5.50
C ASP A 181 5.86 -9.05 -4.39
N THR A 182 5.51 -7.76 -4.43
CA THR A 182 4.63 -7.11 -3.47
C THR A 182 3.24 -6.85 -4.04
N GLU A 183 2.23 -7.20 -3.26
CA GLU A 183 0.83 -6.89 -3.52
C GLU A 183 0.24 -6.03 -2.40
N LEU A 184 -0.51 -4.99 -2.75
CA LEU A 184 -1.27 -4.17 -1.81
C LEU A 184 -2.76 -4.33 -2.07
N THR A 185 -3.51 -4.72 -1.05
CA THR A 185 -4.97 -4.70 -1.05
C THR A 185 -5.48 -3.70 -0.03
N ILE A 186 -6.35 -2.78 -0.47
CA ILE A 186 -7.10 -1.88 0.41
C ILE A 186 -8.56 -2.31 0.38
N SER A 187 -9.14 -2.57 1.55
CA SER A 187 -10.56 -2.87 1.73
C SER A 187 -11.24 -1.84 2.62
N TRP A 188 -12.56 -1.74 2.50
CA TRP A 188 -13.38 -0.76 3.21
C TRP A 188 -14.70 -1.37 3.70
N PRO A 189 -15.45 -0.68 4.59
CA PRO A 189 -16.63 -1.26 5.21
C PRO A 189 -17.79 -1.46 4.22
N ASP A 190 -18.69 -2.37 4.57
CA ASP A 190 -19.95 -2.55 3.86
C ASP A 190 -20.76 -1.25 3.80
N GLY A 191 -21.58 -1.13 2.75
CA GLY A 191 -22.43 0.06 2.57
C GLY A 191 -21.68 1.29 2.05
N TYR A 192 -20.40 1.17 1.72
CA TYR A 192 -19.64 2.14 0.94
C TYR A 192 -19.51 1.71 -0.53
N VAL A 193 -19.38 2.68 -1.42
CA VAL A 193 -19.10 2.47 -2.84
C VAL A 193 -17.88 3.27 -3.26
N VAL A 194 -17.13 2.74 -4.22
CA VAL A 194 -15.99 3.43 -4.83
C VAL A 194 -16.42 4.79 -5.38
N ASN A 195 -15.64 5.82 -5.06
CA ASN A 195 -15.78 7.16 -5.59
C ASN A 195 -14.65 7.46 -6.58
N VAL A 196 -13.40 7.27 -6.17
CA VAL A 196 -12.20 7.45 -7.00
C VAL A 196 -11.16 6.41 -6.61
N VAL A 197 -10.54 5.75 -7.57
CA VAL A 197 -9.37 4.88 -7.38
C VAL A 197 -8.35 5.27 -8.45
N ASP A 198 -7.12 5.54 -8.03
CA ASP A 198 -6.01 5.88 -8.93
C ASP A 198 -4.69 5.35 -8.37
N PRO A 199 -3.82 4.72 -9.18
CA PRO A 199 -4.07 4.28 -10.55
C PRO A 199 -5.13 3.18 -10.61
N GLU A 200 -5.58 2.82 -11.82
CA GLU A 200 -6.50 1.69 -12.04
C GLU A 200 -5.95 0.43 -11.35
N PRO A 201 -6.78 -0.27 -10.54
CA PRO A 201 -6.33 -1.44 -9.79
C PRO A 201 -6.17 -2.67 -10.70
N ASP A 202 -5.24 -3.56 -10.35
CA ASP A 202 -5.04 -4.81 -11.09
C ASP A 202 -6.19 -5.80 -10.83
N ARG A 203 -6.79 -5.75 -9.63
CA ARG A 203 -7.97 -6.53 -9.27
C ARG A 203 -8.94 -5.73 -8.41
N GLU A 204 -10.23 -5.96 -8.64
CA GLU A 204 -11.33 -5.42 -7.85
C GLU A 204 -12.08 -6.55 -7.15
N GLY A 205 -12.35 -6.37 -5.85
CA GLY A 205 -13.24 -7.20 -5.04
C GLY A 205 -14.57 -6.49 -4.77
N GLU A 206 -15.44 -7.08 -3.93
CA GLU A 206 -16.73 -6.47 -3.57
C GLU A 206 -16.55 -5.12 -2.83
N ASN A 207 -15.61 -5.10 -1.89
CA ASN A 207 -15.25 -3.94 -1.07
C ASN A 207 -13.73 -3.77 -0.95
N SER A 208 -13.00 -4.11 -2.02
CA SER A 208 -11.55 -3.99 -2.04
C SER A 208 -10.99 -3.69 -3.43
N VAL A 209 -9.81 -3.10 -3.45
CA VAL A 209 -8.98 -2.96 -4.65
C VAL A 209 -7.58 -3.46 -4.35
N THR A 210 -6.94 -4.04 -5.37
CA THR A 210 -5.61 -4.63 -5.25
C THR A 210 -4.70 -4.11 -6.35
N TRP A 211 -3.47 -3.74 -5.98
CA TRP A 211 -2.38 -3.44 -6.90
C TRP A 211 -1.22 -4.42 -6.69
N THR A 212 -0.64 -4.91 -7.77
CA THR A 212 0.58 -5.72 -7.78
C THR A 212 1.72 -4.88 -8.35
N GLY A 213 2.89 -4.92 -7.71
CA GLY A 213 4.06 -4.22 -8.23
C GLY A 213 4.78 -4.97 -9.37
N PRO A 214 5.73 -4.32 -10.05
CA PRO A 214 5.93 -2.88 -10.03
C PRO A 214 4.84 -2.19 -10.86
N ALA A 215 4.51 -0.94 -10.49
CA ALA A 215 3.54 -0.16 -11.28
C ALA A 215 4.03 0.00 -12.73
N SER A 216 3.13 -0.24 -13.69
CA SER A 216 3.44 -0.13 -15.13
C SER A 216 3.77 1.30 -15.57
N SER A 217 3.25 2.30 -14.86
CA SER A 217 3.54 3.71 -15.09
C SER A 217 4.81 4.15 -14.37
N THR A 218 5.82 4.61 -15.12
CA THR A 218 7.14 5.09 -14.65
C THR A 218 7.07 6.36 -13.78
N LEU A 219 5.90 6.98 -13.63
CA LEU A 219 5.66 8.01 -12.64
C LEU A 219 5.06 7.31 -11.42
N ALA A 220 5.66 7.49 -10.25
CA ALA A 220 5.11 6.98 -8.99
C ALA A 220 3.77 7.66 -8.68
N SER A 221 2.71 7.27 -9.39
CA SER A 221 1.35 7.70 -9.09
C SER A 221 1.01 7.17 -7.70
N HIS A 222 0.67 8.08 -6.80
CA HIS A 222 0.27 7.73 -5.44
C HIS A 222 -1.00 6.88 -5.52
N ARG A 223 -0.92 5.63 -5.03
CA ARG A 223 -2.08 4.75 -4.92
C ARG A 223 -3.07 5.34 -3.93
N SER A 224 -4.26 5.67 -4.42
CA SER A 224 -5.34 6.24 -3.65
C SER A 224 -6.65 5.53 -3.95
N CYS A 225 -7.43 5.32 -2.89
CA CYS A 225 -8.78 4.80 -2.95
C CYS A 225 -9.66 5.70 -2.07
N SER A 226 -10.69 6.27 -2.66
CA SER A 226 -11.73 6.97 -1.91
C SER A 226 -13.08 6.33 -2.15
N VAL A 227 -13.82 6.17 -1.06
CA VAL A 227 -15.13 5.53 -1.02
C VAL A 227 -16.11 6.43 -0.29
N ARG A 228 -17.40 6.30 -0.61
CA ARG A 228 -18.46 7.11 0.01
C ARG A 228 -19.61 6.22 0.43
N LYS A 229 -20.33 6.60 1.50
CA LYS A 229 -21.55 5.88 1.89
C LYS A 229 -22.53 5.80 0.72
N ALA A 230 -23.01 4.59 0.46
CA ALA A 230 -24.04 4.34 -0.54
C ALA A 230 -25.29 5.13 -0.15
N GLY A 231 -25.77 5.98 -1.06
CA GLY A 231 -27.03 6.68 -0.85
C GLY A 231 -28.18 5.68 -0.65
N PRO A 232 -29.27 6.07 0.04
CA PRO A 232 -30.44 5.22 0.17
C PRO A 232 -30.86 4.78 -1.23
N ARG A 233 -30.97 3.46 -1.45
CA ARG A 233 -31.45 2.87 -2.70
C ARG A 233 -32.84 3.45 -2.97
N ARG A 234 -32.91 4.56 -3.71
CA ARG A 234 -34.15 5.07 -4.27
C ARG A 234 -34.54 4.07 -5.34
N TRP A 235 -35.24 3.04 -4.92
CA TRP A 235 -36.13 2.35 -5.82
C TRP A 235 -37.03 3.43 -6.41
N ALA A 236 -36.79 3.76 -7.67
CA ALA A 236 -37.74 4.51 -8.45
C ALA A 236 -39.00 3.64 -8.46
N ARG A 237 -39.93 3.97 -7.57
CA ARG A 237 -41.31 3.52 -7.62
C ARG A 237 -41.81 4.07 -8.95
N SER A 238 -41.65 3.31 -10.03
CA SER A 238 -42.37 3.54 -11.27
C SER A 238 -43.84 3.41 -10.93
N SER A 239 -44.42 4.51 -10.44
CA SER A 239 -45.86 4.70 -10.45
C SER A 239 -46.24 4.71 -11.92
N ALA A 240 -46.65 3.54 -12.40
CA ALA A 240 -47.53 3.43 -13.54
C ALA A 240 -48.74 4.34 -13.27
N SER A 241 -48.69 5.56 -13.79
CA SER A 241 -49.82 6.47 -13.82
C SER A 241 -49.77 7.24 -15.11
N CYS A 242 -50.25 6.59 -16.18
CA CYS A 242 -50.79 7.19 -17.38
C CYS A 242 -51.72 6.15 -18.06
N CYS A 243 -52.75 5.72 -17.34
CA CYS A 243 -53.95 5.14 -17.95
C CYS A 243 -55.15 5.87 -17.32
N SER A 244 -55.46 7.04 -17.86
CA SER A 244 -56.81 7.61 -17.72
C SER A 244 -57.74 6.89 -18.69
N PRO A 245 -58.93 6.41 -18.28
CA PRO A 245 -59.95 6.00 -19.21
C PRO A 245 -60.69 7.23 -19.76
N ALA A 246 -60.82 7.33 -21.08
CA ALA A 246 -61.70 8.28 -21.75
C ALA A 246 -63.17 7.79 -21.67
N PRO A 247 -64.17 8.69 -21.59
CA PRO A 247 -65.58 8.30 -21.56
C PRO A 247 -66.11 7.93 -22.95
N ALA A 248 -67.04 6.98 -22.95
CA ALA A 248 -67.69 6.39 -24.11
C ALA A 248 -68.53 7.39 -24.92
N SER A 249 -68.50 7.26 -26.24
CA SER A 249 -69.58 7.71 -27.14
C SER A 249 -69.91 6.63 -28.17
N SER A 250 -71.18 6.28 -28.20
CA SER A 250 -71.89 5.30 -29.04
C SER A 250 -71.89 5.64 -30.54
N GLY A 251 -71.87 4.62 -31.42
CA GLY A 251 -72.09 4.78 -32.86
C GLY A 251 -72.00 3.50 -33.71
N THR A 252 -72.99 2.61 -33.57
CA THR A 252 -73.72 1.81 -34.59
C THR A 252 -73.13 1.51 -35.99
N THR A 253 -72.94 0.19 -36.23
CA THR A 253 -73.34 -0.63 -37.43
C THR A 253 -72.34 -1.06 -38.53
N ALA A 254 -72.48 -2.37 -38.83
CA ALA A 254 -72.22 -3.16 -40.05
C ALA A 254 -70.90 -3.95 -40.09
N ALA A 255 -70.89 -5.23 -39.68
CA ALA A 255 -71.31 -6.42 -40.45
C ALA A 255 -70.38 -6.78 -41.63
N SER A 256 -69.59 -7.84 -41.48
CA SER A 256 -69.65 -9.01 -42.39
C SER A 256 -68.74 -10.17 -41.93
N ARG A 257 -69.20 -11.38 -42.29
CA ARG A 257 -68.75 -12.73 -41.92
C ARG A 257 -67.51 -13.19 -42.69
N ARG A 258 -66.76 -14.13 -42.10
CA ARG A 258 -66.34 -15.46 -42.65
C ARG A 258 -65.56 -16.23 -41.56
N ARG A 259 -66.16 -17.23 -40.91
CA ARG A 259 -66.08 -18.70 -41.18
C ARG A 259 -64.66 -19.27 -41.31
N GLY A 260 -64.33 -20.19 -40.40
CA GLY A 260 -63.80 -21.51 -40.79
C GLY A 260 -62.68 -22.10 -39.92
N LEU A 261 -63.03 -23.11 -39.11
CA LEU A 261 -62.36 -24.41 -38.83
C LEU A 261 -60.83 -24.46 -38.56
N ALA A 262 -60.23 -25.36 -37.77
CA ALA A 262 -60.67 -26.41 -36.85
C ALA A 262 -59.39 -26.97 -36.16
N ARG A 263 -59.59 -27.49 -34.95
CA ARG A 263 -58.83 -28.53 -34.23
C ARG A 263 -57.61 -29.19 -34.92
N ARG A 264 -56.53 -29.40 -34.16
CA ARG A 264 -56.20 -30.74 -33.60
C ARG A 264 -55.07 -30.69 -32.57
N ARG A 265 -55.30 -31.42 -31.48
CA ARG A 265 -54.36 -31.85 -30.43
C ARG A 265 -53.34 -32.84 -31.00
N ARG A 266 -52.12 -32.85 -30.49
CA ARG A 266 -51.40 -34.08 -30.10
C ARG A 266 -50.42 -33.77 -28.98
N ALA A 267 -50.33 -34.72 -28.07
CA ALA A 267 -49.63 -34.68 -26.81
C ALA A 267 -48.48 -35.71 -26.85
N VAL A 268 -47.33 -35.35 -26.23
CA VAL A 268 -46.47 -36.19 -25.33
C VAL A 268 -45.69 -37.36 -26.01
N PRO A 269 -44.55 -37.91 -25.49
CA PRO A 269 -43.84 -37.73 -24.20
C PRO A 269 -42.31 -37.51 -24.20
N ARG A 270 -41.83 -37.23 -22.97
CA ARG A 270 -40.50 -37.37 -22.33
C ARG A 270 -39.68 -38.63 -22.66
N SER A 271 -38.35 -38.51 -22.54
CA SER A 271 -37.35 -39.44 -21.94
C SER A 271 -35.98 -38.70 -21.94
N VAL A 272 -35.43 -38.12 -20.85
CA VAL A 272 -34.65 -38.67 -19.69
C VAL A 272 -33.27 -39.28 -20.10
N PRO A 273 -32.17 -39.01 -19.33
CA PRO A 273 -30.81 -38.85 -19.85
C PRO A 273 -29.88 -40.07 -19.62
N SER A 274 -28.66 -40.01 -20.17
CA SER A 274 -27.59 -40.98 -19.90
C SER A 274 -26.21 -40.31 -19.99
N GLN A 275 -25.57 -40.13 -18.83
CA GLN A 275 -24.11 -40.22 -18.64
C GLN A 275 -23.77 -41.72 -18.41
N PRO A 276 -22.57 -42.25 -18.74
CA PRO A 276 -21.35 -41.98 -17.94
C PRO A 276 -19.99 -42.12 -18.66
N ARG A 277 -18.93 -41.52 -18.08
CA ARG A 277 -17.81 -42.22 -17.41
C ARG A 277 -16.81 -41.22 -16.84
#